data_AF-A0A976CDG4-F1
#
_entry.id   AF-A0A976CDG4-F1
#
_cell.length_a   1.000
_cell.length_b   1.000
_cell.length_c   1.000
_cell.angle_alpha   90.00
_cell.angle_beta   90.00
_cell.angle_gamma   90.00
#
_symmetry.space_group_name_H-M   'P 1'
#
loop_
_entity.id
_entity.type
_entity.pdbx_description
1 polymer ?
#
loop_
_entity_poly.entity_id
_entity_poly.type
_entity_poly.pdbx_seq_one_letter_code
_entity_poly.pdbx_strand_id
1 'polypeptide(L)'
;DNTAFIGITDYAQKELGDIVYIEIETVGQTLAQNEVFGTVEAVKTVSDLYLPVSAEILSFNTELNSTPDKVNNDAYGEGWLVKVRVTNTDELNALMKSEQYSALVA
;
A
#
# COMPACT_ATOMS: atom_id res chain seq x y z
N ASP A 1 -18.22 6.92 -2.96
CA ASP A 1 -17.60 6.58 -4.27
C ASP A 1 -16.80 5.27 -4.23
N ASN A 2 -16.83 4.51 -3.12
CA ASN A 2 -16.06 3.28 -2.90
C ASN A 2 -14.56 3.44 -3.19
N THR A 3 -14.04 4.64 -3.02
CA THR A 3 -12.63 4.92 -3.22
C THR A 3 -11.88 4.75 -1.90
N ALA A 4 -10.73 4.09 -1.96
CA ALA A 4 -9.83 3.92 -0.83
C ALA A 4 -8.39 4.27 -1.23
N PHE A 5 -7.58 4.61 -0.24
CA PHE A 5 -6.14 4.75 -0.39
C PHE A 5 -5.45 3.56 0.27
N ILE A 6 -4.47 2.99 -0.42
CA ILE A 6 -3.67 1.87 0.05
C ILE A 6 -2.23 2.36 0.21
N GLY A 7 -1.64 2.04 1.35
CA GLY A 7 -0.24 2.25 1.65
C GLY A 7 0.29 1.14 2.55
N ILE A 8 1.50 1.31 3.07
CA ILE A 8 2.10 0.40 4.06
C ILE A 8 2.03 1.00 5.47
N THR A 9 2.19 0.17 6.49
CA THR A 9 2.15 0.62 7.88
C THR A 9 3.50 1.20 8.33
N ASP A 10 3.48 1.97 9.43
CA ASP A 10 4.71 2.45 10.07
C ASP A 10 5.61 1.28 10.55
N TYR A 11 5.01 0.15 10.94
CA TYR A 11 5.76 -1.06 11.21
C TYR A 11 6.46 -1.59 9.96
N ALA A 12 5.74 -1.74 8.84
CA ALA A 12 6.29 -2.28 7.61
C ALA A 12 7.44 -1.43 7.04
N GLN A 13 7.30 -0.09 7.04
CA GLN A 13 8.37 0.76 6.53
C GLN A 13 9.66 0.65 7.38
N LYS A 14 9.55 0.46 8.70
CA LYS A 14 10.71 0.24 9.58
C LYS A 14 11.43 -1.08 9.29
N GLU A 15 10.66 -2.14 9.02
CA GLU A 15 11.21 -3.45 8.67
C GLU A 15 11.90 -3.44 7.30
N LEU A 16 11.33 -2.72 6.33
CA LEU A 16 11.95 -2.53 5.00
C LEU A 16 13.20 -1.65 5.07
N GLY A 17 13.20 -0.63 5.95
CA GLY A 17 14.22 0.40 6.04
C GLY A 17 13.99 1.53 5.04
N ASP A 18 15.07 2.22 4.68
CA ASP A 18 14.99 3.41 3.82
C ASP A 18 14.50 3.04 2.42
N ILE A 19 13.32 3.53 2.05
CA ILE A 19 12.68 3.26 0.76
C ILE A 19 13.32 4.15 -0.29
N VAL A 20 13.77 3.53 -1.38
CA VAL A 20 14.49 4.21 -2.47
C VAL A 20 13.71 4.22 -3.77
N TYR A 21 12.83 3.26 -3.99
CA TYR A 21 12.05 3.17 -5.22
C TYR A 21 10.75 2.39 -5.02
N ILE A 22 9.72 2.76 -5.78
CA ILE A 22 8.39 2.14 -5.78
C ILE A 22 7.93 2.03 -7.22
N GLU A 23 7.51 0.83 -7.62
CA GLU A 23 7.07 0.53 -8.97
C GLU A 23 5.62 0.05 -8.98
N ILE A 24 4.78 0.70 -9.79
CA ILE A 24 3.35 0.40 -9.92
C ILE A 24 2.98 0.43 -11.40
N GLU A 25 2.89 -0.74 -12.03
CA GLU A 25 2.54 -0.89 -13.46
C GLU A 25 1.05 -1.26 -13.68
N THR A 26 0.27 -1.30 -12.59
CA THR A 26 -1.08 -1.87 -12.56
C THR A 26 -2.19 -0.81 -12.58
N VAL A 27 -1.85 0.48 -12.78
CA VAL A 27 -2.83 1.55 -12.90
C VAL A 27 -3.80 1.28 -14.06
N GLY A 28 -5.09 1.37 -13.79
CA GLY A 28 -6.18 1.04 -14.72
C GLY A 28 -6.57 -0.44 -14.75
N GLN A 29 -5.83 -1.32 -14.04
CA GLN A 29 -6.19 -2.73 -13.94
C GLN A 29 -7.14 -2.98 -12.77
N THR A 30 -7.98 -4.00 -12.91
CA THR A 30 -8.77 -4.57 -11.80
C THR A 30 -8.11 -5.86 -11.36
N LEU A 31 -7.73 -5.91 -10.08
CA LEU A 31 -7.00 -7.00 -9.47
C LEU A 31 -7.81 -7.59 -8.30
N ALA A 32 -7.61 -8.87 -8.03
CA ALA A 32 -8.24 -9.56 -6.92
C ALA A 32 -7.50 -9.32 -5.59
N GLN A 33 -8.16 -9.62 -4.47
CA GLN A 33 -7.50 -9.66 -3.17
C GLN A 33 -6.26 -10.57 -3.20
N ASN A 34 -5.19 -10.12 -2.55
CA ASN A 34 -3.87 -10.78 -2.49
C ASN A 34 -3.11 -10.86 -3.83
N GLU A 35 -3.56 -10.19 -4.89
CA GLU A 35 -2.73 -10.01 -6.09
C GLU A 35 -1.70 -8.90 -5.88
N VAL A 36 -0.54 -9.07 -6.53
CA VAL A 36 0.54 -8.08 -6.51
C VAL A 36 0.14 -6.90 -7.38
N PHE A 37 0.15 -5.70 -6.80
CA PHE A 37 -0.08 -4.47 -7.56
C PHE A 37 1.20 -3.70 -7.86
N GLY A 38 2.31 -4.05 -7.20
CA GLY A 38 3.62 -3.49 -7.49
C GLY A 38 4.67 -3.94 -6.49
N THR A 39 5.79 -3.23 -6.47
CA THR A 39 6.95 -3.57 -5.65
C THR A 39 7.53 -2.34 -4.97
N VAL A 40 8.05 -2.53 -3.75
CA VAL A 40 8.81 -1.53 -3.01
C VAL A 40 10.25 -2.00 -2.87
N GLU A 41 11.18 -1.11 -3.22
CA GLU A 41 12.61 -1.32 -3.03
C GLU A 41 13.13 -0.38 -1.94
N ALA A 42 13.77 -0.98 -0.95
CA ALA A 42 14.46 -0.31 0.13
C ALA A 42 15.93 -0.71 0.12
N VAL A 43 16.79 0.08 0.80
CA VAL A 43 18.25 -0.15 0.85
C VAL A 43 18.61 -1.57 1.27
N LYS A 44 17.78 -2.21 2.09
CA LYS A 44 18.04 -3.56 2.62
C LYS A 44 17.37 -4.68 1.83
N THR A 45 16.26 -4.40 1.17
CA THR A 45 15.38 -5.46 0.63
C THR A 45 14.43 -4.94 -0.44
N VAL A 46 13.93 -5.86 -1.26
CA VAL A 46 12.79 -5.64 -2.15
C VAL A 46 11.61 -6.44 -1.61
N SER A 47 10.41 -5.90 -1.69
CA SER A 47 9.18 -6.59 -1.30
C SER A 47 8.07 -6.34 -2.30
N ASP A 48 7.28 -7.37 -2.55
CA ASP A 48 6.02 -7.26 -3.28
C ASP A 48 4.97 -6.52 -2.43
N LEU A 49 4.08 -5.81 -3.10
CA LEU A 49 2.93 -5.12 -2.53
C LEU A 49 1.64 -5.81 -2.98
N TYR A 50 0.87 -6.30 -2.02
CA TYR A 50 -0.36 -7.06 -2.26
C TYR A 50 -1.60 -6.23 -1.99
N LEU A 51 -2.64 -6.41 -2.80
CA LEU A 51 -3.91 -5.74 -2.55
C LEU A 51 -4.63 -6.37 -1.34
N PRO A 52 -5.09 -5.55 -0.37
CA PRO A 52 -5.85 -6.04 0.77
C PRO A 52 -7.28 -6.43 0.41
N VAL A 53 -7.80 -5.94 -0.72
CA VAL A 53 -9.15 -6.22 -1.25
C VAL A 53 -9.13 -6.15 -2.77
N SER A 54 -10.07 -6.84 -3.40
CA SER A 54 -10.36 -6.77 -4.83
C SER A 54 -10.75 -5.33 -5.21
N ALA A 55 -10.01 -4.75 -6.15
CA ALA A 55 -10.16 -3.35 -6.50
C ALA A 55 -9.63 -3.01 -7.91
N GLU A 56 -10.15 -1.91 -8.47
CA GLU A 56 -9.60 -1.24 -9.66
C GLU A 56 -8.62 -0.16 -9.22
N ILE A 57 -7.40 -0.17 -9.76
CA ILE A 57 -6.38 0.82 -9.42
C ILE A 57 -6.61 2.09 -10.25
N LEU A 58 -6.96 3.18 -9.56
CA LEU A 58 -7.32 4.45 -10.20
C LEU A 58 -6.09 5.32 -10.47
N SER A 59 -5.15 5.38 -9.52
CA SER A 59 -3.94 6.19 -9.67
C SER A 59 -2.85 5.77 -8.69
N PHE A 60 -1.60 5.99 -9.08
CA PHE A 60 -0.43 5.95 -8.22
C PHE A 60 -0.08 7.35 -7.70
N ASN A 61 0.50 7.43 -6.50
CA ASN A 61 1.05 8.66 -5.95
C ASN A 61 2.37 9.04 -6.64
N THR A 62 2.28 9.83 -7.71
CA THR A 62 3.42 10.20 -8.53
C THR A 62 4.50 11.01 -7.80
N GLU A 63 4.20 11.58 -6.62
CA GLU A 63 5.18 12.28 -5.80
C GLU A 63 6.27 11.34 -5.27
N LEU A 64 5.95 10.05 -5.12
CA LEU A 64 6.89 9.04 -4.63
C LEU A 64 8.01 8.73 -5.63
N ASN A 65 7.86 9.12 -6.90
CA ASN A 65 8.95 9.01 -7.89
C ASN A 65 10.14 9.93 -7.57
N SER A 66 9.88 11.08 -6.94
CA SER A 66 10.93 12.03 -6.55
C SER A 66 11.18 12.07 -5.04
N THR A 67 10.22 11.62 -4.25
CA THR A 67 10.25 11.64 -2.78
C THR A 67 9.77 10.32 -2.19
N PRO A 68 10.47 9.20 -2.45
CA PRO A 68 10.07 7.87 -1.94
C PRO A 68 10.13 7.79 -0.41
N ASP A 69 10.97 8.60 0.22
CA ASP A 69 11.14 8.71 1.67
C ASP A 69 9.88 9.22 2.40
N LYS A 70 8.89 9.78 1.69
CA LYS A 70 7.57 10.09 2.25
C LYS A 70 6.90 8.86 2.85
N VAL A 71 7.13 7.67 2.30
CA VAL A 71 6.59 6.44 2.87
C VAL A 71 7.21 6.12 4.22
N ASN A 72 8.50 6.44 4.41
CA ASN A 72 9.16 6.30 5.71
C ASN A 72 8.72 7.39 6.71
N ASN A 73 8.51 8.62 6.24
CA ASN A 73 8.22 9.79 7.09
C ASN A 73 6.74 9.95 7.46
N ASP A 74 5.82 9.59 6.56
CA ASP A 74 4.37 9.78 6.72
C ASP A 74 3.57 8.66 6.02
N ALA A 75 3.78 7.42 6.46
CA ALA A 75 3.18 6.21 5.86
C ALA A 75 1.64 6.25 5.76
N TYR A 76 0.97 6.98 6.65
CA TYR A 76 -0.50 7.05 6.71
C TYR A 76 -1.09 8.33 6.11
N GLY A 77 -0.26 9.33 5.79
CA GLY A 77 -0.65 10.58 5.16
C GLY A 77 -0.14 10.66 3.74
N GLU A 78 0.92 11.43 3.52
CA GLU A 78 1.49 11.68 2.18
C GLU A 78 2.16 10.44 1.54
N GLY A 79 2.46 9.41 2.33
CA GLY A 79 3.06 8.14 1.90
C GLY A 79 2.10 7.11 1.32
N TRP A 80 0.86 7.48 0.99
CA TRP A 80 -0.07 6.58 0.30
C TRP A 80 0.48 6.16 -1.07
N LEU A 81 0.28 4.91 -1.46
CA LEU A 81 0.86 4.33 -2.68
C LEU A 81 -0.11 4.42 -3.85
N VAL A 82 -1.30 3.84 -3.69
CA VAL A 82 -2.32 3.78 -4.75
C VAL A 82 -3.68 4.19 -4.23
N LYS A 83 -4.45 4.82 -5.11
CA LYS A 83 -5.87 5.10 -4.94
C LYS A 83 -6.64 4.07 -5.74
N VAL A 84 -7.63 3.44 -5.14
CA VAL A 84 -8.36 2.32 -5.74
C VAL A 84 -9.87 2.49 -5.59
N ARG A 85 -10.63 1.87 -6.50
CA ARG A 85 -12.07 1.67 -6.34
C ARG A 85 -12.33 0.24 -5.91
N VAL A 86 -12.86 0.06 -4.71
CA VAL A 86 -13.17 -1.26 -4.14
C VAL A 86 -14.30 -1.92 -4.94
N THR A 87 -14.06 -3.11 -5.46
CA THR A 87 -15.03 -3.88 -6.26
C THR A 87 -15.81 -4.89 -5.42
N ASN A 88 -15.23 -5.35 -4.31
CA ASN A 88 -15.89 -6.22 -3.35
C ASN A 88 -15.79 -5.65 -1.91
N THR A 89 -16.87 -5.05 -1.42
CA THR A 89 -16.89 -4.43 -0.08
C THR A 89 -16.96 -5.44 1.05
N ASP A 90 -17.37 -6.68 0.79
CA ASP A 90 -17.50 -7.70 1.84
C ASP A 90 -16.12 -8.12 2.38
N GLU A 91 -15.08 -8.02 1.55
CA GLU A 91 -13.69 -8.30 1.92
C GLU A 91 -13.14 -7.31 2.96
N LEU A 92 -13.74 -6.12 3.09
CA LEU A 92 -13.39 -5.16 4.16
C LEU A 92 -13.66 -5.71 5.56
N ASN A 93 -14.58 -6.68 5.69
CA ASN A 93 -14.88 -7.32 6.96
C ASN A 93 -13.80 -8.30 7.41
N ALA A 94 -12.96 -8.77 6.48
CA ALA A 94 -11.84 -9.66 6.78
C ALA A 94 -10.57 -8.89 7.22
N LEU A 95 -10.55 -7.57 7.04
CA LEU A 95 -9.41 -6.73 7.42
C LEU A 95 -9.34 -6.54 8.93
N MET A 96 -8.11 -6.48 9.44
CA MET A 96 -7.86 -6.15 10.84
C MET A 96 -8.24 -4.70 11.14
N LYS A 97 -8.86 -4.49 12.29
CA LYS A 97 -9.03 -3.14 12.86
C LYS A 97 -7.69 -2.65 13.41
N SER A 98 -7.54 -1.32 13.50
CA SER A 98 -6.33 -0.67 14.01
C SER A 98 -5.85 -1.27 15.35
N GLU A 99 -6.75 -1.44 16.31
CA GLU A 99 -6.45 -2.01 17.63
C GLU A 99 -5.90 -3.44 17.56
N GLN A 100 -6.46 -4.26 16.65
CA GLN A 100 -6.01 -5.64 16.45
C GLN A 100 -4.60 -5.67 15.84
N TYR A 101 -4.34 -4.78 14.89
CA TYR A 101 -3.02 -4.67 14.27
C TYR A 101 -1.98 -4.16 15.28
N SER A 102 -2.30 -3.13 16.06
CA SER A 102 -1.42 -2.62 17.11
C SER A 102 -1.04 -3.71 18.11
N ALA A 103 -1.97 -4.60 18.49
CA ALA A 103 -1.66 -5.71 19.39
C ALA A 103 -0.77 -6.80 18.74
N LEU A 104 -0.84 -6.97 17.41
CA LEU A 104 -0.03 -7.94 16.67
C LEU A 104 1.43 -7.50 16.57
N VAL A 105 1.68 -6.19 16.45
CA VAL A 105 3.03 -5.62 16.24
C VAL A 105 3.62 -4.96 17.51
N ALA A 106 2.98 -5.17 18.66
CA ALA A 106 3.38 -4.60 19.96
C ALA A 106 4.67 -5.22 20.51
#